data_AF-A0A966CM07-F1
#
_entry.id   AF-A0A966CM07-F1
#
_cell.length_a   1.000
_cell.length_b   1.000
_cell.length_c   1.000
_cell.angle_alpha   90.00
_cell.angle_beta   90.00
_cell.angle_gamma   90.00
#
_symmetry.space_group_name_H-M   'P 1'
#
loop_
_entity.id
_entity.type
_entity.pdbx_description
1 polymer ?
#
loop_
_entity_poly.entity_id
_entity_poly.type
_entity_poly.pdbx_seq_one_letter_code
_entity_poly.pdbx_strand_id
1 'polypeptide(L)'
;TSGLTDIAPLGDYRVLLLGEEKDLKITLSTLGGKLLLSGNGLIKSGGKLSLQGTAQATPDQRENLSDLLHHIGPELSPGVFGFSLSAQ
;
A
#
# COMPACT_ATOMS: atom_id res chain seq x y z
N THR A 1 -24.06 -16.59 -6.10
CA THR A 1 -23.21 -16.66 -7.30
C THR A 1 -22.13 -15.60 -7.14
N SER A 2 -20.89 -15.98 -6.80
CA SER A 2 -19.81 -14.99 -6.75
C SER A 2 -19.55 -14.49 -8.16
N GLY A 3 -19.87 -13.24 -8.43
CA GLY A 3 -19.34 -12.54 -9.59
C GLY A 3 -17.86 -12.35 -9.34
N LEU A 4 -17.04 -13.16 -10.00
CA LEU A 4 -15.62 -12.89 -10.14
C LEU A 4 -15.54 -11.71 -11.11
N THR A 5 -15.67 -10.48 -10.58
CA THR A 5 -15.45 -9.26 -11.35
C THR A 5 -14.03 -9.33 -11.87
N ASP A 6 -13.81 -9.06 -13.16
CA ASP A 6 -12.48 -8.74 -13.68
C ASP A 6 -11.99 -7.54 -12.88
N ILE A 7 -11.18 -7.79 -11.84
CA ILE A 7 -10.55 -6.72 -11.08
C ILE A 7 -9.51 -6.16 -12.04
N ALA A 8 -9.91 -5.15 -12.82
CA ALA A 8 -8.97 -4.39 -13.61
C ALA A 8 -7.83 -3.98 -12.65
N PRO A 9 -6.57 -4.28 -12.99
CA PRO A 9 -5.47 -4.12 -12.04
C PRO A 9 -5.48 -2.71 -11.48
N LEU A 10 -5.51 -2.61 -10.15
CA LEU A 10 -5.53 -1.33 -9.44
C LEU A 10 -4.22 -0.58 -9.62
N GLY A 11 -3.13 -1.30 -9.85
CA GLY A 11 -1.85 -0.78 -10.29
C GLY A 11 -0.75 -1.83 -10.33
N ASP A 12 0.40 -1.39 -10.82
CA ASP A 12 1.68 -2.08 -10.79
C ASP A 12 2.52 -1.48 -9.66
N TYR A 13 3.10 -2.33 -8.84
CA TYR A 13 3.83 -1.91 -7.63
C TYR A 13 5.24 -2.49 -7.61
N ARG A 14 6.14 -1.77 -6.95
CA ARG A 14 7.50 -2.22 -6.68
C ARG A 14 7.72 -2.26 -5.18
N VAL A 15 8.25 -3.38 -4.70
CA VAL A 15 8.80 -3.51 -3.36
C VAL A 15 10.30 -3.69 -3.50
N LEU A 16 11.07 -2.77 -2.94
CA LEU A 16 12.52 -2.87 -2.82
C LEU A 16 12.86 -3.34 -1.40
N LEU A 17 13.69 -4.37 -1.31
CA LEU A 17 14.22 -4.89 -0.06
C LEU A 17 15.72 -4.65 -0.01
N LEU A 18 16.20 -3.92 1.00
CA LEU A 18 17.61 -3.59 1.19
C LEU A 18 18.09 -4.14 2.53
N GLY A 19 19.10 -5.00 2.50
CA GLY A 19 19.72 -5.56 3.70
C GLY A 19 20.61 -4.52 4.40
N GLU A 20 20.33 -4.26 5.67
CA GLU A 20 21.14 -3.41 6.53
C GLU A 20 21.49 -4.16 7.81
N GLU A 21 22.71 -4.69 7.86
CA GLU A 21 23.25 -5.49 8.96
C GLU A 21 22.35 -6.68 9.37
N LYS A 22 21.41 -6.45 10.29
CA LYS A 22 20.52 -7.46 10.89
C LYS A 22 19.05 -7.29 10.51
N ASP A 23 18.73 -6.19 9.82
CA ASP A 23 17.37 -5.82 9.44
C ASP A 23 17.26 -5.68 7.90
N LEU A 24 16.04 -5.77 7.38
CA LEU A 24 15.74 -5.55 5.97
C LEU A 24 14.84 -4.33 5.84
N LYS A 25 15.30 -3.27 5.19
CA LYS A 25 14.45 -2.13 4.84
C LYS A 25 13.55 -2.48 3.67
N ILE A 26 12.30 -2.04 3.75
CA ILE A 26 11.28 -2.19 2.72
C ILE A 26 10.93 -0.79 2.19
N THR A 27 10.89 -0.63 0.88
CA THR A 27 10.29 0.53 0.23
C THR A 27 9.24 0.06 -0.77
N LEU A 28 8.00 0.50 -0.60
CA LEU A 28 6.88 0.27 -1.52
C LEU A 28 6.67 1.53 -2.36
N SER A 29 6.55 1.36 -3.67
CA SER A 29 6.18 2.43 -4.60
C SER A 29 5.27 1.93 -5.71
N THR A 30 4.55 2.86 -6.33
CA THR A 30 3.70 2.59 -7.49
C THR A 30 4.47 2.83 -8.79
N LEU A 31 4.38 1.89 -9.71
CA LEU A 31 4.93 2.00 -11.07
C LEU A 31 3.89 2.53 -12.06
N GLY A 32 2.62 2.22 -11.84
CA GLY A 32 1.50 2.71 -12.64
C GLY A 32 0.16 2.23 -12.07
N GLY A 33 -0.95 2.82 -12.50
CA GLY A 33 -2.29 2.42 -12.06
C GLY A 33 -3.11 3.53 -11.44
N LYS A 34 -4.29 3.13 -10.95
CA LYS A 34 -5.33 4.00 -10.39
C LYS A 34 -5.18 4.19 -8.88
N LEU A 35 -4.66 3.17 -8.19
CA LEU A 35 -4.36 3.21 -6.76
C LEU A 35 -2.86 3.42 -6.56
N LEU A 36 -2.52 4.58 -5.99
CA LEU A 36 -1.17 5.02 -5.70
C LEU A 36 -0.82 4.64 -4.25
N LEU A 37 0.10 3.70 -4.10
CA LEU A 37 0.68 3.27 -2.84
C LEU A 37 2.13 3.75 -2.72
N SER A 38 2.49 4.23 -1.52
CA SER A 38 3.86 4.56 -1.13
C SER A 38 4.06 4.19 0.32
N GLY A 39 5.16 3.56 0.68
CA GLY A 39 5.40 3.16 2.06
C GLY A 39 6.83 2.74 2.34
N ASN A 40 7.18 2.73 3.63
CA ASN A 40 8.46 2.26 4.10
C ASN A 40 8.28 1.37 5.31
N GLY A 41 9.17 0.39 5.45
CA GLY A 41 9.09 -0.62 6.48
C GLY A 41 10.43 -1.24 6.82
N LEU A 42 10.40 -2.13 7.81
CA LEU A 42 11.54 -2.91 8.28
C LEU A 42 11.07 -4.34 8.58
N ILE A 43 11.90 -5.31 8.22
CA ILE A 43 11.85 -6.66 8.79
C ILE A 43 13.02 -6.77 9.76
N LYS A 44 12.72 -6.94 11.03
CA LYS A 44 13.74 -7.10 12.06
C LYS A 44 14.24 -8.54 12.13
N SER A 45 15.42 -8.71 12.71
CA SER A 45 15.91 -10.02 13.14
C SER A 45 14.84 -10.76 13.95
N GLY A 46 14.52 -11.99 13.55
CA GLY A 46 13.41 -12.77 14.11
C GLY A 46 12.09 -12.69 13.33
N GLY A 47 12.05 -12.04 12.16
CA GLY A 47 10.92 -12.12 11.21
C GLY A 47 9.82 -11.07 11.40
N LYS A 48 9.94 -10.19 12.41
CA LYS A 48 8.95 -9.15 12.70
C LYS A 48 8.93 -8.09 11.60
N LEU A 49 7.82 -8.01 10.87
CA LEU A 49 7.60 -7.03 9.80
C LEU A 49 6.79 -5.85 10.34
N SER A 50 7.22 -4.65 9.96
CA SER A 50 6.44 -3.41 10.07
C SER A 50 6.55 -2.63 8.77
N LEU A 51 5.43 -2.28 8.16
CA LEU A 51 5.35 -1.45 6.96
C LEU A 51 4.23 -0.43 7.14
N GLN A 52 4.53 0.83 6.86
CA GLN A 52 3.57 1.92 6.96
C GLN A 52 3.68 2.81 5.74
N GLY A 53 2.56 3.39 5.32
CA GLY A 53 2.51 4.17 4.10
C GLY A 53 1.20 4.89 3.87
N THR A 54 1.08 5.43 2.67
CA THR A 54 -0.11 6.12 2.19
C THR A 54 -0.68 5.46 0.93
N ALA A 55 -1.99 5.57 0.81
CA ALA A 55 -2.79 5.17 -0.33
C ALA A 55 -3.61 6.36 -0.82
N GLN A 56 -3.63 6.55 -2.13
CA GLN A 56 -4.36 7.62 -2.81
C GLN A 56 -4.92 7.07 -4.13
N ALA A 57 -5.96 7.70 -4.66
CA ALA A 57 -6.40 7.45 -6.04
C ALA A 57 -5.84 8.52 -6.98
N THR A 58 -5.61 8.15 -8.24
CA THR A 58 -5.46 9.14 -9.32
C THR A 58 -6.70 10.05 -9.38
N PRO A 59 -6.59 11.32 -9.81
CA PRO A 59 -7.70 12.28 -9.79
C PRO A 59 -9.01 11.73 -10.39
N ASP A 60 -8.93 11.05 -11.54
CA ASP A 60 -10.08 10.50 -12.26
C ASP A 60 -10.73 9.28 -11.59
N GLN A 61 -10.17 8.79 -10.48
CA GLN A 61 -10.62 7.58 -9.79
C GLN A 61 -10.90 7.80 -8.30
N ARG A 62 -10.85 9.04 -7.82
CA ARG A 62 -11.09 9.38 -6.40
C ARG A 62 -12.45 8.92 -5.91
N GLU A 63 -13.50 9.16 -6.70
CA GLU A 63 -14.86 8.73 -6.35
C GLU A 63 -14.99 7.21 -6.42
N ASN A 64 -14.51 6.59 -7.50
CA ASN A 64 -14.60 5.14 -7.72
C ASN A 64 -13.85 4.32 -6.66
N LEU A 65 -12.74 4.84 -6.13
CA LEU A 65 -11.89 4.16 -5.15
C LEU A 65 -12.12 4.66 -3.73
N SER A 66 -13.09 5.56 -3.48
CA SER A 66 -13.35 6.12 -2.16
C SER A 66 -13.58 5.02 -1.12
N ASP A 67 -14.50 4.09 -1.41
CA ASP A 67 -14.82 3.00 -0.48
C ASP A 67 -13.60 2.12 -0.20
N LEU A 68 -12.83 1.78 -1.25
CA LEU A 68 -11.60 1.00 -1.09
C LEU A 68 -10.59 1.71 -0.20
N LEU A 69 -10.37 3.02 -0.41
CA LEU A 69 -9.43 3.80 0.37
C LEU A 69 -9.83 3.87 1.85
N HIS A 70 -11.12 4.01 2.15
CA HIS A 70 -11.62 3.95 3.53
C HIS A 70 -11.44 2.56 4.18
N HIS A 71 -11.42 1.49 3.38
CA HIS A 71 -11.08 0.14 3.88
C HIS A 71 -9.58 -0.06 4.09
N ILE A 72 -8.72 0.68 3.38
CA ILE A 72 -7.26 0.61 3.55
C ILE A 72 -6.85 1.20 4.91
N GLY A 73 -7.46 2.30 5.32
CA GLY A 73 -7.23 2.89 6.64
C GLY A 73 -7.76 4.32 6.78
N PRO A 74 -7.35 5.06 7.81
CA PRO A 74 -7.88 6.39 8.07
C PRO A 74 -7.38 7.43 7.06
N GLU A 75 -8.23 8.39 6.72
CA GLU A 75 -7.83 9.57 5.95
C GLU A 75 -6.93 10.48 6.82
N LEU A 76 -5.69 10.70 6.37
CA LEU A 76 -4.69 11.53 7.06
C LEU A 76 -4.76 12.98 6.59
N SER A 77 -5.09 13.18 5.33
CA SER A 77 -5.37 14.46 4.68
C SER A 77 -6.29 14.23 3.49
N PRO A 78 -6.94 15.26 2.92
CA PRO A 78 -7.95 15.08 1.88
C PRO A 78 -7.46 14.22 0.70
N GLY A 79 -8.07 13.04 0.53
CA GLY A 79 -7.75 12.05 -0.51
C GLY A 79 -6.52 11.18 -0.21
N VAL A 80 -5.91 11.28 0.96
CA VAL A 80 -4.70 10.54 1.37
C VAL A 80 -5.00 9.69 2.60
N PHE A 81 -4.90 8.37 2.43
CA PHE A 81 -5.27 7.39 3.44
C PHE A 81 -4.01 6.69 3.96
N GLY A 82 -3.89 6.55 5.26
CA GLY A 82 -2.78 5.85 5.89
C GLY A 82 -3.03 4.34 5.91
N PHE A 83 -1.98 3.54 5.80
CA PHE A 83 -2.04 2.11 6.11
C PHE A 83 -0.85 1.68 6.97
N SER A 84 -1.07 0.63 7.75
CA SER A 84 -0.04 0.01 8.57
C SER A 84 -0.22 -1.50 8.53
N LEU A 85 0.86 -2.22 8.24
CA LEU A 85 0.94 -3.66 8.24
C LEU A 85 2.00 -4.09 9.24
N SER A 86 1.61 -4.91 10.20
CA SER A 86 2.52 -5.56 11.13
C SER A 86 2.28 -7.07 11.12
N ALA A 87 3.37 -7.84 11.10
CA ALA A 87 3.33 -9.29 11.19
C ALA A 87 4.40 -9.78 12.17
N GLN A 88 4.08 -10.84 12.91
CA GLN A 88 4.93 -11.42 13.95
C GLN A 88 5.52 -12.76 13.52
#